data_AF-A0AA40KSY8-F1
#
_entry.id   AF-A0AA40KSY8-F1
#
_cell.length_a   1.000
_cell.length_b   1.000
_cell.length_c   1.000
_cell.angle_alpha   90.00
_cell.angle_beta   90.00
_cell.angle_gamma   90.00
#
_symmetry.space_group_name_H-M   'P 1'
#
loop_
_entity.id
_entity.type
_entity.pdbx_description
1 polymer ?
#
loop_
_entity_poly.entity_id
_entity_poly.type
_entity_poly.pdbx_seq_one_letter_code
_entity_poly.pdbx_strand_id
1 'polypeptide(L)'
;MTESTMTEDNPHSYSDYSLQLNRWFLKPIGAWPLSASTSKLERIVSLILNFFCYFFVLFTVIPCLFYLCLENETVPVKLKTLGPFSHWFIGGINYTTLLLRGKEMHSCIKHVQNDWKIITRKEDQKVMIKYAKIGRCTAAFCAAFMQGGVLSHCTISAFTKEIIVVGNETRTLRVLPCISYKKLIPVDTNPTNAIVLATQFVSGFIVNSSAAGAVSIAVVFAAHACGQLSIMTTWVNEFVTRSKNRNSNIRLKEIGKIVKHHLRVLR
;
A
#
# COMPACT_ATOMS: atom_id res chain seq x y z
N MET A 1 -7.46 10.75 33.41
CA MET A 1 -7.85 12.10 32.96
C MET A 1 -6.63 12.72 32.31
N THR A 2 -6.50 12.53 31.00
CA THR A 2 -5.53 13.21 30.15
C THR A 2 -6.28 13.45 28.85
N GLU A 3 -7.09 14.50 28.92
CA GLU A 3 -7.80 15.09 27.82
C GLU A 3 -6.73 15.67 26.90
N SER A 4 -6.47 14.99 25.77
CA SER A 4 -5.54 15.49 24.77
C SER A 4 -6.14 16.74 24.16
N THR A 5 -5.60 17.89 24.54
CA THR A 5 -5.85 19.19 23.94
C THR A 5 -5.64 19.10 22.43
N MET A 6 -6.74 19.10 21.69
CA MET A 6 -6.78 19.27 20.24
C MET A 6 -6.28 20.69 19.95
N THR A 7 -4.99 20.81 19.68
CA THR A 7 -4.33 22.02 19.22
C THR A 7 -4.91 22.44 17.87
N GLU A 8 -5.10 23.75 17.70
CA GLU A 8 -5.61 24.48 16.53
C GLU A 8 -5.85 23.65 15.25
N ASP A 9 -7.12 23.60 14.84
CA ASP A 9 -7.66 22.89 13.66
C ASP A 9 -7.03 23.38 12.33
N ASN A 10 -5.78 23.01 12.07
CA ASN A 10 -5.13 23.28 10.79
C ASN A 10 -5.56 22.22 9.76
N PRO A 11 -6.18 22.58 8.63
CA PRO A 11 -6.55 21.65 7.56
C PRO A 11 -5.39 20.76 7.07
N HIS A 12 -4.15 21.25 7.17
CA HIS A 12 -2.96 20.46 6.89
C HIS A 12 -2.80 19.25 7.82
N SER A 13 -3.13 19.41 9.12
CA SER A 13 -3.07 18.34 10.12
C SER A 13 -4.03 17.19 9.79
N TYR A 14 -5.25 17.49 9.33
CA TYR A 14 -6.26 16.49 8.99
C TYR A 14 -5.95 15.70 7.72
N SER A 15 -5.46 16.38 6.69
CA SER A 15 -5.00 15.69 5.49
C SER A 15 -3.76 14.84 5.79
N ASP A 16 -2.86 15.33 6.64
CA ASP A 16 -1.66 14.59 7.01
C ASP A 16 -2.01 13.33 7.79
N TYR A 17 -2.91 13.45 8.77
CA TYR A 17 -3.48 12.34 9.52
C TYR A 17 -4.03 11.24 8.60
N SER A 18 -4.86 11.63 7.62
CA SER A 18 -5.51 10.71 6.69
C SER A 18 -4.52 9.93 5.82
N LEU A 19 -3.42 10.56 5.42
CA LEU A 19 -2.44 10.00 4.47
C LEU A 19 -1.18 9.42 5.13
N GLN A 20 -1.05 9.50 6.45
CA GLN A 20 0.16 9.11 7.18
C GLN A 20 0.54 7.64 6.95
N LEU A 21 -0.42 6.72 7.05
CA LEU A 21 -0.17 5.28 6.86
C LEU A 21 0.28 4.97 5.43
N ASN A 22 -0.35 5.60 4.43
CA ASN A 22 0.07 5.46 3.03
C ASN A 22 1.54 5.87 2.83
N ARG A 23 1.98 6.96 3.48
CA ARG A 23 3.39 7.39 3.46
C ARG A 23 4.31 6.35 4.08
N TRP A 24 3.91 5.75 5.21
CA TRP A 24 4.72 4.73 5.88
C TRP A 24 4.88 3.46 5.05
N PHE A 25 3.88 3.06 4.26
CA PHE A 25 4.01 1.89 3.38
C PHE A 25 4.83 2.18 2.12
N LEU A 26 4.67 3.36 1.52
CA LEU A 26 5.18 3.62 0.18
C LEU A 26 6.52 4.36 0.15
N LYS A 27 6.82 5.22 1.13
CA LYS A 27 8.07 5.99 1.15
C LYS A 27 9.31 5.08 1.34
N PRO A 28 9.31 4.05 2.22
CA PRO A 28 10.46 3.16 2.40
C PRO A 28 10.82 2.35 1.15
N ILE A 29 9.84 2.07 0.29
CA ILE A 29 10.03 1.31 -0.96
C ILE A 29 10.13 2.22 -2.20
N GLY A 30 10.30 3.53 -2.02
CA GLY A 30 10.44 4.50 -3.11
C GLY A 30 9.18 4.73 -3.97
N ALA A 31 8.03 4.18 -3.56
CA ALA A 31 6.78 4.22 -4.31
C ALA A 31 5.86 5.41 -3.94
N TRP A 32 6.22 6.23 -2.95
CA TRP A 32 5.45 7.43 -2.61
C TRP A 32 5.53 8.44 -3.77
N PRO A 33 4.41 9.03 -4.22
CA PRO A 33 4.38 9.89 -5.38
C PRO A 33 5.24 11.15 -5.18
N LEU A 34 6.07 11.42 -6.17
CA LEU A 34 6.90 12.62 -6.20
C LEU A 34 6.07 13.81 -6.68
N SER A 35 6.31 14.96 -6.06
CA SER A 35 5.69 16.24 -6.40
C SER A 35 6.68 17.13 -7.17
N ALA A 36 6.18 18.17 -7.86
CA ALA A 36 7.05 19.16 -8.50
C ALA A 36 7.93 19.93 -7.49
N SER A 37 7.51 20.00 -6.22
CA SER A 37 8.26 20.60 -5.12
C SER A 37 9.17 19.61 -4.37
N THR A 38 9.24 18.35 -4.81
CA THR A 38 10.08 17.35 -4.16
C THR A 38 11.56 17.65 -4.41
N SER A 39 12.37 17.56 -3.36
CA SER A 39 13.80 17.87 -3.44
C SER A 39 14.54 16.91 -4.38
N LYS A 40 15.65 17.39 -4.98
CA LYS A 40 16.52 16.55 -5.81
C LYS A 40 17.01 15.31 -5.04
N LEU A 41 17.34 15.47 -3.76
CA LEU A 41 17.78 14.38 -2.89
C LEU A 41 16.70 13.31 -2.73
N GLU A 42 15.47 13.69 -2.39
CA GLU A 42 14.35 12.73 -2.24
C GLU A 42 14.07 11.97 -3.54
N ARG A 43 14.22 12.62 -4.69
CA ARG A 43 14.09 11.97 -6.00
C ARG A 43 15.20 10.96 -6.26
N ILE A 44 16.45 11.30 -5.95
CA ILE A 44 17.59 10.39 -6.07
C ILE A 44 17.40 9.18 -5.14
N VAL A 45 17.04 9.42 -3.88
CA VAL A 45 16.77 8.35 -2.91
C VAL A 45 15.67 7.42 -3.42
N SER A 46 14.57 7.96 -3.94
CA SER A 46 13.47 7.15 -4.49
C SER A 46 13.92 6.30 -5.69
N LEU A 47 14.76 6.84 -6.58
CA LEU A 47 15.31 6.09 -7.71
C LEU A 47 16.22 4.94 -7.26
N ILE A 48 17.07 5.20 -6.25
CA ILE A 48 17.94 4.18 -5.66
C ILE A 48 17.11 3.08 -5.00
N LEU A 49 16.10 3.46 -4.21
CA LEU A 49 15.17 2.51 -3.58
C LEU A 49 14.45 1.66 -4.62
N ASN A 50 13.98 2.26 -5.72
CA ASN A 50 13.32 1.55 -6.80
C ASN A 50 14.25 0.52 -7.46
N PHE A 51 15.51 0.89 -7.71
CA PHE A 51 16.51 -0.03 -8.25
C PHE A 51 16.69 -1.25 -7.34
N PHE A 52 16.90 -1.02 -6.04
CA PHE A 52 17.04 -2.12 -5.08
C PHE A 52 15.76 -2.96 -4.97
N CYS A 53 14.58 -2.34 -4.97
CA CYS A 53 13.32 -3.06 -4.94
C CYS A 53 13.17 -4.03 -6.12
N TYR A 54 13.43 -3.56 -7.35
CA TYR A 54 13.42 -4.43 -8.52
C TYR A 54 14.51 -5.50 -8.45
N PHE A 55 15.72 -5.17 -7.98
CA PHE A 55 16.78 -6.15 -7.81
C PHE A 55 16.35 -7.30 -6.88
N PHE A 56 15.82 -7.00 -5.69
CA PHE A 56 15.37 -8.02 -4.72
C PHE A 56 14.21 -8.87 -5.26
N VAL A 57 13.24 -8.25 -5.96
CA VAL A 57 12.11 -8.96 -6.57
C VAL A 57 12.58 -9.88 -7.69
N LEU A 58 13.37 -9.37 -8.64
CA LEU A 58 13.86 -10.14 -9.78
C LEU A 58 14.82 -11.25 -9.35
N PHE A 59 15.69 -10.99 -8.37
CA PHE A 59 16.56 -12.02 -7.79
C PHE A 59 15.78 -13.18 -7.17
N THR A 60 14.55 -12.93 -6.70
CA THR A 60 13.68 -14.00 -6.17
C THR A 60 12.91 -14.69 -7.29
N VAL A 61 12.30 -13.92 -8.19
CA VAL A 61 11.40 -14.43 -9.24
C VAL A 61 12.15 -15.21 -10.32
N ILE A 62 13.29 -14.73 -10.79
CA ILE A 62 14.02 -15.34 -11.92
C ILE A 62 14.50 -16.76 -11.58
N PRO A 63 15.25 -17.01 -10.48
CA PRO A 63 15.67 -18.38 -10.15
C PRO A 63 14.49 -19.32 -9.89
N CYS A 64 13.40 -18.82 -9.32
CA CYS A 64 12.19 -19.62 -9.06
C CYS A 64 11.45 -19.98 -10.36
N LEU A 65 11.41 -19.06 -11.34
CA LEU A 65 10.90 -19.32 -12.69
C LEU A 65 11.72 -20.39 -13.42
N PHE A 66 13.06 -20.28 -13.38
CA PHE A 66 13.94 -21.27 -13.99
C PHE A 66 13.74 -22.66 -13.36
N TYR A 67 13.50 -22.74 -12.06
CA TYR A 67 13.20 -24.00 -11.37
C TYR A 67 11.89 -24.62 -11.91
N LEU A 68 10.81 -23.83 -11.99
CA LEU A 68 9.52 -24.30 -12.50
C LEU A 68 9.60 -24.81 -13.95
N CYS A 69 10.38 -24.12 -14.79
CA CYS A 69 10.52 -24.45 -16.21
C CYS A 69 11.51 -25.59 -16.50
N LEU A 70 12.67 -25.60 -15.84
CA LEU A 70 13.82 -26.43 -16.24
C LEU A 70 14.07 -27.62 -15.31
N GLU A 71 13.59 -27.58 -14.07
CA GLU A 71 13.79 -28.71 -13.16
C GLU A 71 12.77 -29.81 -13.45
N ASN A 72 13.23 -31.05 -13.54
CA ASN A 72 12.40 -32.23 -13.79
C ASN A 72 11.85 -32.79 -12.48
N GLU A 73 11.07 -31.96 -11.78
CA GLU A 73 10.42 -32.31 -10.50
C GLU A 73 8.98 -32.77 -10.71
N THR A 74 8.46 -33.51 -9.72
CA THR A 74 7.08 -34.00 -9.77
C THR A 74 6.07 -32.85 -9.79
N VAL A 75 4.94 -33.03 -10.49
CA VAL A 75 3.86 -32.03 -10.58
C VAL A 75 3.40 -31.52 -9.21
N PRO A 76 3.22 -32.36 -8.16
CA PRO A 76 2.85 -31.89 -6.83
C PRO A 76 3.87 -30.93 -6.21
N VAL A 77 5.18 -31.14 -6.43
CA VAL A 77 6.23 -30.25 -5.93
C VAL A 77 6.17 -28.91 -6.64
N LYS A 78 6.07 -28.91 -7.98
CA LYS A 78 5.92 -27.68 -8.78
C LYS A 78 4.68 -26.88 -8.39
N LEU A 79 3.55 -27.56 -8.12
CA LEU A 79 2.32 -26.91 -7.66
C LEU A 79 2.47 -26.24 -6.30
N LYS A 80 3.21 -26.85 -5.36
CA LYS A 80 3.51 -26.24 -4.06
C LYS A 80 4.38 -24.98 -4.21
N THR A 81 5.35 -24.98 -5.13
CA THR A 81 6.21 -23.82 -5.42
C THR A 81 5.47 -22.68 -6.11
N LEU A 82 4.40 -22.99 -6.86
CA LEU A 82 3.62 -22.01 -7.61
C LEU A 82 2.96 -20.97 -6.70
N GLY A 83 2.55 -21.36 -5.48
CA GLY A 83 1.97 -20.44 -4.49
C GLY A 83 2.92 -19.30 -4.16
N PRO A 84 4.08 -19.56 -3.53
CA PRO A 84 5.11 -18.55 -3.31
C PRO A 84 5.48 -17.81 -4.59
N PHE A 85 5.80 -18.49 -5.69
CA PHE A 85 6.17 -17.84 -6.95
C PHE A 85 5.13 -16.79 -7.41
N SER A 86 3.84 -17.16 -7.39
CA SER A 86 2.74 -16.27 -7.80
C SER A 86 2.65 -15.03 -6.91
N HIS A 87 2.89 -15.16 -5.61
CA HIS A 87 2.88 -14.03 -4.67
C HIS A 87 3.95 -12.98 -5.04
N TRP A 88 5.20 -13.41 -5.27
CA TRP A 88 6.28 -12.49 -5.67
C TRP A 88 6.07 -11.92 -7.07
N PHE A 89 5.58 -12.73 -8.01
CA PHE A 89 5.32 -12.27 -9.38
C PHE A 89 4.22 -11.20 -9.43
N ILE A 90 3.06 -11.45 -8.80
CA ILE A 90 1.97 -10.48 -8.67
C ILE A 90 2.43 -9.26 -7.87
N GLY A 91 3.24 -9.47 -6.82
CA GLY A 91 3.88 -8.42 -6.06
C GLY A 91 4.71 -7.45 -6.91
N GLY A 92 5.53 -7.98 -7.82
CA GLY A 92 6.28 -7.18 -8.78
C GLY A 92 5.39 -6.37 -9.74
N ILE A 93 4.29 -6.97 -10.23
CA ILE A 93 3.30 -6.28 -11.07
C ILE A 93 2.62 -5.14 -10.29
N ASN A 94 2.23 -5.39 -9.04
CA ASN A 94 1.61 -4.38 -8.17
C ASN A 94 2.56 -3.21 -7.90
N TYR A 95 3.82 -3.52 -7.59
CA TYR A 95 4.85 -2.49 -7.39
C TYR A 95 5.07 -1.64 -8.64
N THR A 96 5.17 -2.28 -9.81
CA THR A 96 5.29 -1.60 -11.10
C THR A 96 4.08 -0.70 -11.36
N THR A 97 2.87 -1.21 -11.10
CA THR A 97 1.62 -0.46 -11.28
C THR A 97 1.57 0.78 -10.39
N LEU A 98 1.99 0.68 -9.13
CA LEU A 98 2.08 1.82 -8.21
C LEU A 98 3.02 2.91 -8.74
N LEU A 99 4.19 2.52 -9.25
CA LEU A 99 5.17 3.45 -9.81
C LEU A 99 4.63 4.14 -11.08
N LEU A 100 4.00 3.37 -11.98
CA LEU A 100 3.43 3.91 -13.22
C LEU A 100 2.27 4.87 -12.95
N ARG A 101 1.42 4.56 -11.96
CA ARG A 101 0.28 5.39 -11.53
C ARG A 101 0.64 6.50 -10.54
N GLY A 102 1.93 6.75 -10.33
CA GLY A 102 2.40 7.75 -9.37
C GLY A 102 1.86 9.16 -9.62
N LYS A 103 1.67 9.55 -10.89
CA LYS A 103 1.14 10.87 -11.25
C LYS A 103 -0.34 11.01 -10.88
N GLU A 104 -1.14 10.01 -11.19
CA GLU A 104 -2.56 9.94 -10.87
C GLU A 104 -2.76 9.90 -9.36
N MET A 105 -1.99 9.07 -8.65
CA MET A 105 -1.97 9.02 -7.19
C MET A 105 -1.65 10.40 -6.58
N HIS A 106 -0.65 11.10 -7.10
CA HIS A 106 -0.31 12.46 -6.66
C HIS A 106 -1.47 13.44 -6.86
N SER A 107 -2.16 13.35 -7.99
CA SER A 107 -3.34 14.17 -8.30
C SER A 107 -4.46 13.93 -7.29
N CYS A 108 -4.76 12.66 -6.98
CA CYS A 108 -5.77 12.30 -5.99
C CYS A 108 -5.40 12.78 -4.58
N ILE A 109 -4.12 12.67 -4.18
CA ILE A 109 -3.63 13.20 -2.90
C ILE A 109 -3.85 14.70 -2.81
N LYS A 110 -3.53 15.45 -3.88
CA LYS A 110 -3.80 16.89 -3.94
C LYS A 110 -5.29 17.20 -3.85
N HIS A 111 -6.13 16.39 -4.47
CA HIS A 111 -7.58 16.55 -4.39
C HIS A 111 -8.03 16.42 -2.92
N VAL A 112 -7.65 15.34 -2.24
CA VAL A 112 -7.92 15.10 -0.82
C VAL A 112 -7.45 16.28 0.04
N GLN A 113 -6.21 16.73 -0.14
CA GLN A 113 -5.64 17.88 0.59
C GLN A 113 -6.46 19.16 0.39
N ASN A 114 -6.91 19.42 -0.84
CA ASN A 114 -7.70 20.61 -1.14
C ASN A 114 -9.12 20.52 -0.58
N ASP A 115 -9.71 19.33 -0.52
CA ASP A 115 -11.04 19.15 0.08
C ASP A 115 -11.04 19.44 1.57
N TRP A 116 -9.99 18.98 2.28
CA TRP A 116 -9.79 19.32 3.69
C TRP A 116 -9.72 20.82 3.94
N LYS A 117 -9.18 21.61 3.00
CA LYS A 117 -9.13 23.08 3.09
C LYS A 117 -10.48 23.75 2.83
N ILE A 118 -11.35 23.12 2.06
CA ILE A 118 -12.66 23.68 1.68
C ILE A 118 -13.70 23.43 2.75
N ILE A 119 -13.60 22.31 3.46
CA ILE A 119 -14.53 21.93 4.52
C ILE A 119 -14.18 22.70 5.79
N THR A 120 -14.86 23.83 5.98
CA THR A 120 -14.64 24.74 7.12
C THR A 120 -15.70 24.58 8.21
N ARG A 121 -16.88 24.04 7.90
CA ARG A 121 -17.95 23.81 8.86
C ARG A 121 -17.57 22.67 9.81
N LYS A 122 -17.62 22.93 11.12
CA LYS A 122 -17.20 21.96 12.16
C LYS A 122 -17.99 20.64 12.10
N GLU A 123 -19.28 20.69 11.78
CA GLU A 123 -20.09 19.48 11.63
C GLU A 123 -19.62 18.63 10.45
N ASP A 124 -19.29 19.26 9.32
CA ASP A 124 -18.78 18.58 8.14
C ASP A 124 -17.37 18.02 8.38
N GLN A 125 -16.51 18.77 9.09
CA GLN A 125 -15.19 18.29 9.51
C GLN A 125 -15.28 17.03 10.38
N LYS A 126 -16.23 16.98 11.33
CA LYS A 126 -16.47 15.79 12.15
C LYS A 126 -16.85 14.57 11.30
N VAL A 127 -17.67 14.77 10.26
CA VAL A 127 -18.03 13.70 9.31
C VAL A 127 -16.79 13.24 8.55
N MET A 128 -15.99 14.15 7.99
CA MET A 128 -14.75 13.79 7.28
C MET A 128 -13.76 13.03 8.17
N ILE A 129 -13.55 13.47 9.41
CA ILE A 129 -12.64 12.82 10.36
C ILE A 129 -13.13 11.41 10.69
N LYS A 130 -14.45 11.20 10.83
CA LYS A 130 -15.03 9.88 11.04
C LYS A 130 -14.65 8.93 9.90
N TYR A 131 -14.82 9.35 8.65
CA TYR A 131 -14.45 8.52 7.49
C TYR A 131 -12.94 8.35 7.35
N ALA A 132 -12.14 9.37 7.64
CA ALA A 132 -10.68 9.24 7.67
C ALA A 132 -10.21 8.21 8.71
N LYS A 133 -10.84 8.16 9.89
CA LYS A 133 -10.59 7.13 10.91
C LYS A 133 -10.94 5.74 10.40
N ILE A 134 -12.11 5.56 9.78
CA ILE A 134 -12.52 4.28 9.17
C ILE A 134 -11.48 3.84 8.14
N GLY A 135 -11.12 4.71 7.19
CA GLY A 135 -10.13 4.41 6.16
C GLY A 135 -8.78 4.02 6.75
N ARG A 136 -8.28 4.76 7.76
CA ARG A 136 -7.02 4.43 8.46
C ARG A 136 -7.10 3.11 9.20
N CYS A 137 -8.17 2.84 9.93
CA CYS A 137 -8.35 1.59 10.67
C CYS A 137 -8.39 0.39 9.72
N THR A 138 -9.15 0.49 8.63
CA THR A 138 -9.21 -0.55 7.60
C THR A 138 -7.84 -0.77 6.93
N ALA A 139 -7.14 0.31 6.56
CA ALA A 139 -5.79 0.22 6.00
C ALA A 139 -4.79 -0.44 6.97
N ALA A 140 -4.80 -0.03 8.24
CA ALA A 140 -3.94 -0.62 9.27
C ALA A 140 -4.25 -2.11 9.49
N PHE A 141 -5.52 -2.49 9.52
CA PHE A 141 -5.94 -3.88 9.64
C PHE A 141 -5.46 -4.71 8.43
N CYS A 142 -5.68 -4.23 7.20
CA CYS A 142 -5.20 -4.89 5.98
C CYS A 142 -3.68 -5.08 6.01
N ALA A 143 -2.94 -4.02 6.36
CA ALA A 143 -1.48 -4.09 6.45
C ALA A 143 -0.98 -5.04 7.53
N ALA A 144 -1.59 -5.04 8.72
CA ALA A 144 -1.24 -5.94 9.82
C ALA A 144 -1.48 -7.40 9.44
N PHE A 145 -2.63 -7.70 8.81
CA PHE A 145 -2.94 -9.04 8.33
C PHE A 145 -1.94 -9.53 7.27
N MET A 146 -1.67 -8.69 6.26
CA MET A 146 -0.71 -8.99 5.20
C MET A 146 0.71 -9.18 5.74
N GLN A 147 1.20 -8.27 6.59
CA GLN A 147 2.54 -8.36 7.17
C GLN A 147 2.67 -9.53 8.14
N GLY A 148 1.63 -9.82 8.93
CA GLY A 148 1.59 -10.99 9.81
C GLY A 148 1.70 -12.31 9.04
N GLY A 149 1.07 -12.42 7.87
CA GLY A 149 1.17 -13.59 7.01
C GLY A 149 2.60 -13.83 6.49
N VAL A 150 3.24 -12.78 5.99
CA VAL A 150 4.64 -12.88 5.50
C VAL A 150 5.59 -13.18 6.64
N LEU A 151 5.50 -12.43 7.76
CA LEU A 151 6.37 -12.63 8.92
C LEU A 151 6.23 -14.03 9.52
N SER A 152 5.02 -14.59 9.58
CA SER A 152 4.82 -15.95 10.08
C SER A 152 5.44 -16.99 9.14
N HIS A 153 5.20 -16.90 7.83
CA HIS A 153 5.81 -17.78 6.83
C HIS A 153 7.35 -17.70 6.84
N CYS A 154 7.88 -16.49 6.93
CA CYS A 154 9.28 -16.19 7.10
C CYS A 154 9.85 -16.85 8.35
N THR A 155 9.22 -16.66 9.51
CA THR A 155 9.64 -17.28 10.78
C THR A 155 9.71 -18.79 10.66
N ILE A 156 8.65 -19.41 10.14
CA ILE A 156 8.60 -20.87 9.90
C ILE A 156 9.76 -21.30 9.00
N SER A 157 10.00 -20.61 7.88
CA SER A 157 11.07 -20.93 6.93
C SER A 157 12.47 -20.80 7.56
N ALA A 158 12.70 -19.77 8.39
CA ALA A 158 13.99 -19.57 9.05
C ALA A 158 14.31 -20.63 10.11
N PHE A 159 13.30 -21.14 10.81
CA PHE A 159 13.46 -22.18 11.83
C PHE A 159 13.36 -23.60 11.29
N THR A 160 12.72 -23.80 10.15
CA THR A 160 12.65 -25.10 9.49
C THR A 160 13.99 -25.42 8.83
N LYS A 161 14.65 -26.45 9.34
CA LYS A 161 15.89 -26.98 8.78
C LYS A 161 15.59 -28.26 8.01
N GLU A 162 16.14 -28.36 6.81
CA GLU A 162 16.11 -29.55 5.98
C GLU A 162 17.51 -30.16 5.94
N ILE A 163 17.58 -31.48 6.15
CA ILE A 163 18.81 -32.25 6.03
C ILE A 163 18.91 -32.71 4.58
N ILE A 164 19.87 -32.16 3.85
CA ILE A 164 20.18 -32.62 2.49
C ILE A 164 21.47 -33.44 2.51
N VAL A 165 21.47 -34.54 1.75
CA VAL A 165 22.67 -35.36 1.53
C VAL A 165 23.20 -34.98 0.15
N VAL A 166 24.40 -34.39 0.12
CA VAL A 166 25.08 -34.02 -1.13
C VAL A 166 26.38 -34.82 -1.20
N GLY A 167 26.38 -35.89 -2.00
CA GLY A 167 27.49 -36.85 -2.02
C GLY A 167 27.61 -37.60 -0.68
N ASN A 168 28.79 -37.54 -0.05
CA ASN A 168 29.06 -38.14 1.26
C ASN A 168 28.87 -37.17 2.44
N GLU A 169 28.48 -35.92 2.20
CA GLU A 169 28.27 -34.93 3.25
C GLU A 169 26.79 -34.71 3.53
N THR A 170 26.43 -34.84 4.81
CA THR A 170 25.11 -34.47 5.33
C THR A 170 25.16 -33.00 5.74
N ARG A 171 24.36 -32.15 5.08
CA ARG A 171 24.29 -30.71 5.37
C ARG A 171 22.90 -30.33 5.83
N THR A 172 22.83 -29.50 6.85
CA THR A 172 21.56 -28.97 7.38
C THR A 172 21.39 -27.54 6.87
N LEU A 173 20.36 -27.30 6.06
CA LEU A 173 20.07 -25.99 5.44
C LEU A 173 18.69 -25.49 5.85
N ARG A 174 18.45 -24.19 5.69
CA ARG A 174 17.13 -23.61 5.95
C ARG A 174 16.26 -23.73 4.71
N VAL A 175 14.97 -23.98 4.94
CA VAL A 175 13.97 -24.04 3.86
C VAL A 175 13.78 -22.65 3.27
N LEU A 176 13.83 -22.56 1.94
CA LEU A 176 13.62 -21.30 1.24
C LEU A 176 12.12 -21.09 0.96
N PRO A 177 11.58 -19.88 1.22
CA PRO A 177 10.22 -19.52 0.86
C PRO A 177 9.83 -19.76 -0.61
N CYS A 178 10.70 -19.39 -1.55
CA CYS A 178 10.59 -19.76 -2.97
C CYS A 178 11.79 -20.66 -3.31
N ILE A 179 11.54 -21.78 -3.98
CA ILE A 179 12.62 -22.67 -4.41
C ILE A 179 13.41 -21.99 -5.53
N SER A 180 14.74 -21.97 -5.41
CA SER A 180 15.63 -21.41 -6.43
C SER A 180 16.22 -22.52 -7.30
N TYR A 181 16.40 -22.25 -8.60
CA TYR A 181 17.07 -23.17 -9.52
C TYR A 181 18.54 -23.36 -9.14
N LYS A 182 18.90 -24.57 -8.70
CA LYS A 182 20.21 -24.88 -8.11
C LYS A 182 21.37 -24.64 -9.10
N LYS A 183 21.16 -24.88 -10.39
CA LYS A 183 22.21 -24.65 -11.41
C LYS A 183 22.50 -23.17 -11.67
N LEU A 184 21.58 -22.27 -11.33
CA LEU A 184 21.79 -20.83 -11.41
C LEU A 184 22.40 -20.30 -10.10
N ILE A 185 21.87 -20.75 -8.96
CA ILE A 185 22.34 -20.35 -7.63
C ILE A 185 22.49 -21.61 -6.77
N PRO A 186 23.71 -21.99 -6.35
CA PRO A 186 23.96 -23.20 -5.55
C PRO A 186 23.52 -23.00 -4.09
N VAL A 187 22.21 -23.07 -3.87
CA VAL A 187 21.54 -22.87 -2.57
C VAL A 187 21.76 -24.02 -1.57
N ASP A 188 22.49 -25.05 -1.97
CA ASP A 188 22.92 -26.20 -1.17
C ASP A 188 24.20 -25.94 -0.35
N THR A 189 24.71 -24.70 -0.40
CA THR A 189 25.89 -24.24 0.33
C THR A 189 25.52 -23.19 1.38
N ASN A 190 26.18 -23.21 2.56
CA ASN A 190 25.72 -22.45 3.73
C ASN A 190 25.76 -20.91 3.60
N PRO A 191 26.80 -20.22 3.05
CA PRO A 191 26.60 -18.78 2.93
C PRO A 191 25.51 -18.47 1.90
N THR A 192 25.42 -19.24 0.81
CA THR A 192 24.47 -19.01 -0.28
C THR A 192 23.02 -19.20 0.16
N ASN A 193 22.70 -20.29 0.89
CA ASN A 193 21.36 -20.54 1.42
C ASN A 193 20.89 -19.38 2.32
N ALA A 194 21.75 -18.95 3.26
CA ALA A 194 21.44 -17.87 4.17
C ALA A 194 21.26 -16.52 3.46
N ILE A 195 22.09 -16.22 2.45
CA ILE A 195 21.99 -15.00 1.64
C ILE A 195 20.70 -15.00 0.82
N VAL A 196 20.38 -16.11 0.15
CA VAL A 196 19.13 -16.21 -0.64
C VAL A 196 17.92 -16.10 0.26
N LEU A 197 17.93 -16.75 1.42
CA LEU A 197 16.88 -16.60 2.42
C LEU A 197 16.68 -15.14 2.82
N ALA A 198 17.74 -14.44 3.24
CA ALA A 198 17.66 -13.02 3.62
C ALA A 198 17.15 -12.15 2.46
N THR A 199 17.59 -12.43 1.24
CA THR A 199 17.18 -11.71 0.03
C THR A 199 15.69 -11.92 -0.26
N GLN A 200 15.18 -13.15 -0.12
CA GLN A 200 13.76 -13.47 -0.26
C GLN A 200 12.92 -12.80 0.83
N PHE A 201 13.41 -12.67 2.06
CA PHE A 201 12.72 -11.94 3.12
C PHE A 201 12.56 -10.45 2.79
N VAL A 202 13.65 -9.80 2.37
CA VAL A 202 13.62 -8.39 1.95
C VAL A 202 12.65 -8.22 0.78
N SER A 203 12.75 -9.11 -0.21
CA SER A 203 11.85 -9.14 -1.35
C SER A 203 10.38 -9.32 -0.96
N GLY A 204 10.10 -10.24 -0.03
CA GLY A 204 8.78 -10.49 0.56
C GLY A 204 8.22 -9.25 1.24
N PHE A 205 9.03 -8.56 2.03
CA PHE A 205 8.65 -7.30 2.67
C PHE A 205 8.31 -6.21 1.63
N ILE A 206 9.08 -6.10 0.55
CA ILE A 206 8.84 -5.13 -0.53
C ILE A 206 7.51 -5.41 -1.23
N VAL A 207 7.28 -6.64 -1.71
CA VAL A 207 6.05 -6.98 -2.43
C VAL A 207 4.82 -6.79 -1.54
N ASN A 208 4.94 -7.13 -0.26
CA ASN A 208 3.84 -6.99 0.68
C ASN A 208 3.57 -5.53 1.06
N SER A 209 4.62 -4.72 1.22
CA SER A 209 4.48 -3.28 1.43
C SER A 209 3.86 -2.59 0.21
N SER A 210 4.16 -3.06 -1.00
CA SER A 210 3.53 -2.58 -2.23
C SER A 210 2.03 -2.90 -2.25
N ALA A 211 1.64 -4.13 -1.94
CA ALA A 211 0.23 -4.53 -1.87
C ALA A 211 -0.53 -3.76 -0.79
N ALA A 212 0.05 -3.68 0.42
CA ALA A 212 -0.50 -2.89 1.52
C ALA A 212 -0.65 -1.41 1.17
N GLY A 213 0.35 -0.82 0.51
CA GLY A 213 0.30 0.56 0.04
C GLY A 213 -0.81 0.80 -0.98
N ALA A 214 -0.96 -0.09 -1.97
CA ALA A 214 -2.03 0.02 -2.98
C ALA A 214 -3.43 -0.08 -2.37
N VAL A 215 -3.66 -1.09 -1.52
CA VAL A 215 -4.94 -1.27 -0.82
C VAL A 215 -5.22 -0.10 0.12
N SER A 216 -4.21 0.34 0.87
CA SER A 216 -4.34 1.47 1.80
C SER A 216 -4.75 2.76 1.08
N ILE A 217 -4.18 3.06 -0.09
CA ILE A 217 -4.58 4.22 -0.88
C ILE A 217 -6.03 4.10 -1.33
N ALA A 218 -6.40 2.96 -1.90
CA ALA A 218 -7.75 2.73 -2.42
C ALA A 218 -8.80 2.90 -1.31
N VAL A 219 -8.54 2.28 -0.14
CA VAL A 219 -9.41 2.37 1.03
C VAL A 219 -9.51 3.80 1.56
N VAL A 220 -8.40 4.52 1.68
CA VAL A 220 -8.42 5.91 2.18
C VAL A 220 -9.15 6.83 1.21
N PHE A 221 -8.95 6.68 -0.10
CA PHE A 221 -9.67 7.47 -1.10
C PHE A 221 -11.16 7.15 -1.14
N ALA A 222 -11.53 5.86 -1.08
CA ALA A 222 -12.93 5.45 -1.01
C ALA A 222 -13.60 6.01 0.26
N ALA A 223 -12.94 5.89 1.42
CA ALA A 223 -13.46 6.45 2.66
C ALA A 223 -13.60 7.98 2.58
N HIS A 224 -12.63 8.69 2.02
CA HIS A 224 -12.69 10.14 1.80
C HIS A 224 -13.88 10.51 0.92
N ALA A 225 -14.06 9.82 -0.22
CA ALA A 225 -15.18 10.05 -1.13
C ALA A 225 -16.54 9.79 -0.45
N CYS A 226 -16.67 8.71 0.34
CA CYS A 226 -17.86 8.45 1.15
C CYS A 226 -18.13 9.58 2.15
N GLY A 227 -17.09 10.17 2.76
CA GLY A 227 -17.21 11.35 3.61
C GLY A 227 -17.77 12.56 2.88
N GLN A 228 -17.24 12.87 1.69
CA GLN A 228 -17.75 13.96 0.85
C GLN A 228 -19.21 13.75 0.45
N LEU A 229 -19.58 12.55 0.03
CA LEU A 229 -20.95 12.21 -0.35
C LEU A 229 -21.92 12.30 0.85
N SER A 230 -21.47 11.92 2.05
CA SER A 230 -22.25 12.06 3.28
C SER A 230 -22.51 13.53 3.64
N ILE A 231 -21.52 14.41 3.46
CA ILE A 231 -21.69 15.86 3.64
C ILE A 231 -22.66 16.41 2.61
N MET A 232 -22.48 16.05 1.35
CA MET A 232 -23.36 16.49 0.27
C MET A 232 -24.82 16.10 0.52
N THR A 233 -25.05 14.87 0.99
CA THR A 233 -26.39 14.40 1.37
C THR A 233 -26.99 15.24 2.50
N THR A 234 -26.16 15.63 3.47
CA THR A 234 -26.57 16.51 4.59
C THR A 234 -26.96 17.89 4.08
N TRP A 235 -26.16 18.49 3.19
CA TRP A 235 -26.46 19.79 2.60
C TRP A 235 -27.74 19.78 1.75
N VAL A 236 -27.99 18.71 0.99
CA VAL A 236 -29.24 18.55 0.23
C VAL A 236 -30.45 18.48 1.17
N ASN A 237 -30.36 17.71 2.25
CA ASN A 237 -31.45 17.60 3.23
C ASN A 237 -31.72 18.93 3.94
N GLU A 238 -30.67 19.63 4.36
CA GLU A 238 -30.78 20.97 4.95
C GLU A 238 -31.40 21.98 3.97
N PHE A 239 -30.99 21.91 2.70
CA PHE A 239 -31.54 22.75 1.63
C PHE A 239 -33.04 22.49 1.45
N VAL A 240 -33.46 21.23 1.25
CA VAL A 240 -34.87 20.86 1.07
C VAL A 240 -35.70 21.33 2.26
N THR A 241 -35.23 21.09 3.49
CA THR A 241 -35.94 21.46 4.73
C THR A 241 -36.09 22.97 4.88
N ARG A 242 -35.06 23.75 4.54
CA ARG A 242 -35.06 25.23 4.68
C ARG A 242 -35.68 25.96 3.49
N SER A 243 -35.87 25.29 2.35
CA SER A 243 -36.29 25.92 1.08
C SER A 243 -37.74 26.41 1.05
N LYS A 244 -38.60 25.94 1.97
CA LYS A 244 -40.05 26.25 1.98
C LYS A 244 -40.37 27.73 2.16
N ASN A 245 -39.52 28.49 2.88
CA ASN A 245 -39.77 29.90 3.25
C ASN A 245 -38.67 30.89 2.78
N ARG A 246 -37.79 30.50 1.84
CA ARG A 246 -36.64 31.34 1.42
C ARG A 246 -36.80 31.96 0.03
N ASN A 247 -36.25 33.17 -0.11
CA ASN A 247 -36.18 33.93 -1.37
C ASN A 247 -35.52 33.10 -2.50
N SER A 248 -36.04 33.19 -3.72
CA SER A 248 -35.60 32.45 -4.91
C SER A 248 -34.10 32.62 -5.20
N ASN A 249 -33.57 33.84 -5.05
CA ASN A 249 -32.16 34.15 -5.27
C ASN A 249 -31.22 33.46 -4.26
N ILE A 250 -31.68 33.26 -3.02
CA ILE A 250 -30.90 32.55 -1.99
C ILE A 250 -30.88 31.05 -2.31
N ARG A 251 -32.02 30.49 -2.75
CA ARG A 251 -32.10 29.08 -3.15
C ARG A 251 -31.17 28.75 -4.33
N LEU A 252 -31.17 29.59 -5.36
CA LEU A 252 -30.29 29.41 -6.53
C LEU A 252 -28.80 29.39 -6.14
N LYS A 253 -28.38 30.27 -5.22
CA LYS A 253 -27.00 30.29 -4.72
C LYS A 253 -26.64 29.04 -3.91
N GLU A 254 -27.55 28.53 -3.09
CA GLU A 254 -27.32 27.29 -2.30
C GLU A 254 -27.25 26.04 -3.19
N ILE A 255 -28.16 25.90 -4.16
CA ILE A 255 -28.11 24.83 -5.16
C ILE A 255 -26.79 24.92 -5.95
N GLY A 256 -26.39 26.10 -6.38
CA GLY A 256 -25.13 26.29 -7.10
C GLY A 256 -23.90 25.82 -6.31
N LYS A 257 -23.88 26.02 -4.99
CA LYS A 257 -22.82 25.49 -4.11
C LYS A 257 -22.84 23.96 -4.05
N ILE A 258 -24.03 23.36 -3.90
CA ILE A 258 -24.19 21.90 -3.84
C ILE A 258 -23.75 21.26 -5.17
N VAL A 259 -24.22 21.78 -6.30
CA VAL A 259 -23.85 21.28 -7.65
C VAL A 259 -22.35 21.43 -7.89
N LYS A 260 -21.75 22.57 -7.53
CA LYS A 260 -20.30 22.77 -7.66
C LYS A 260 -19.49 21.78 -6.83
N HIS A 261 -19.97 21.45 -5.63
CA HIS A 261 -19.34 20.44 -4.78
C HIS A 261 -19.54 19.02 -5.34
N HIS A 262 -20.73 18.69 -5.83
CA HIS A 262 -21.01 17.40 -6.48
C HIS A 262 -20.11 17.15 -7.68
N LEU A 263 -19.99 18.13 -8.59
CA LEU A 263 -19.11 18.04 -9.76
C LEU A 263 -17.64 17.89 -9.39
N ARG A 264 -17.24 18.37 -8.22
CA ARG A 264 -15.88 18.20 -7.70
C ARG A 264 -15.65 16.79 -7.19
N VAL A 265 -16.59 16.23 -6.42
CA VAL A 265 -16.49 14.84 -5.90
C VAL A 265 -16.44 13.81 -7.03
N LEU A 266 -17.09 14.08 -8.16
CA LEU A 266 -17.08 13.21 -9.34
C LEU A 266 -15.76 13.22 -10.14
N ARG A 267 -14.86 14.18 -9.88
CA ARG A 267 -13.70 14.46 -10.73
C ARG A 267 -12.38 14.04 -10.10
#